data_AF-A0A8X6QE88-F1
#
_entry.id   AF-A0A8X6QE88-F1
#
_cell.length_a   1.000
_cell.length_b   1.000
_cell.length_c   1.000
_cell.angle_alpha   90.00
_cell.angle_beta   90.00
_cell.angle_gamma   90.00
#
_symmetry.space_group_name_H-M   'P 1'
#
loop_
_entity.id
_entity.type
_entity.pdbx_description
1 polymer ?
#
loop_
_entity_poly.entity_id
_entity_poly.type
_entity_poly.pdbx_seq_one_letter_code
_entity_poly.pdbx_strand_id
1 'polypeptide(L)'
;MAKNDLTHFPRLKFMPPVSENKLQEFSQALKKLHTEFETRFQDFKNIQSSLDVFSMPFNVDPENISAELRLEIIEMQCSTHLKQLFLNSTKLDFYRALPKAEFPKIITLAQKIMAMFALSYVCERTFSTMKLRKNSIRNRLTDEQLFALLKVASSQLEPAFKNILENQKQFHMSHTPNKAEPSNKS
;
A
#
# COMPACT_ATOMS: atom_id res chain seq x y z
N MET A 1 1.19 -34.78 -26.34
CA MET A 1 1.98 -33.56 -26.65
C MET A 1 1.03 -32.49 -27.13
N ALA A 2 0.95 -31.34 -26.46
CA ALA A 2 0.04 -30.26 -26.82
C ALA A 2 0.38 -29.75 -28.23
N LYS A 3 -0.65 -29.59 -29.09
CA LYS A 3 -0.46 -29.00 -30.43
C LYS A 3 0.02 -27.56 -30.23
N ASN A 4 1.19 -27.25 -30.80
CA ASN A 4 1.82 -25.94 -30.76
C ASN A 4 1.06 -24.96 -31.68
N ASP A 5 -0.20 -24.70 -31.37
CA ASP A 5 -1.08 -23.85 -32.17
C ASP A 5 -0.78 -22.36 -31.88
N LEU A 6 -0.07 -21.73 -32.81
CA LEU A 6 0.33 -20.33 -32.76
C LEU A 6 -0.58 -19.43 -33.62
N THR A 7 -1.78 -19.88 -33.98
CA THR A 7 -2.74 -19.12 -34.81
C THR A 7 -2.97 -17.70 -34.32
N HIS A 8 -3.05 -17.49 -33.00
CA HIS A 8 -3.25 -16.17 -32.39
C HIS A 8 -1.95 -15.40 -32.06
N PHE A 9 -0.77 -16.00 -32.32
CA PHE A 9 0.53 -15.40 -32.02
C PHE A 9 1.41 -15.26 -33.28
N PRO A 10 1.00 -14.44 -34.26
CA PRO A 10 1.69 -14.33 -35.55
C PRO A 10 3.16 -13.88 -35.41
N ARG A 11 3.50 -13.05 -34.42
CA ARG A 11 4.90 -12.68 -34.14
C ARG A 11 5.75 -13.85 -33.62
N LEU A 12 5.15 -14.79 -32.89
CA LEU A 12 5.85 -15.93 -32.30
C LEU A 12 6.21 -16.98 -33.36
N LYS A 13 5.42 -17.07 -34.44
CA LYS A 13 5.72 -17.94 -35.61
C LYS A 13 7.05 -17.60 -36.29
N PHE A 14 7.48 -16.34 -36.22
CA PHE A 14 8.71 -15.85 -36.84
C PHE A 14 9.88 -15.75 -35.86
N MET A 15 9.67 -16.04 -34.57
CA MET A 15 10.78 -16.06 -33.61
C MET A 15 11.56 -17.38 -33.72
N PRO A 16 12.89 -17.33 -33.71
CA PRO A 16 13.69 -18.54 -33.62
C PRO A 16 13.44 -19.25 -32.28
N PRO A 17 13.49 -20.59 -32.24
CA PRO A 17 13.40 -21.33 -30.99
C PRO A 17 14.50 -20.87 -30.03
N VAL A 18 14.12 -20.70 -28.77
CA VAL A 18 15.07 -20.35 -27.70
C VAL A 18 16.04 -21.52 -27.52
N SER A 19 17.34 -21.24 -27.47
CA SER A 19 18.35 -22.28 -27.27
C SER A 19 18.18 -22.95 -25.91
N GLU A 20 18.52 -24.25 -25.84
CA GLU A 20 18.41 -25.03 -24.62
C GLU A 20 19.23 -24.43 -23.46
N ASN A 21 20.41 -23.87 -23.75
CA ASN A 21 21.22 -23.13 -22.79
C ASN A 21 20.45 -21.94 -22.19
N LYS A 22 19.74 -21.17 -23.02
CA LYS A 22 19.00 -19.98 -22.58
C LYS A 22 17.74 -20.37 -21.80
N LEU A 23 17.09 -21.48 -22.17
CA LEU A 23 16.02 -22.09 -21.36
C LEU A 23 16.54 -22.53 -19.98
N GLN A 24 17.73 -23.11 -19.90
CA GLN A 24 18.35 -23.46 -18.62
C GLN A 24 18.68 -22.22 -17.79
N GLU A 25 19.23 -21.16 -18.39
CA GLU A 25 19.46 -19.88 -17.70
C GLU A 25 18.17 -19.32 -17.10
N PHE A 26 17.07 -19.28 -17.87
CA PHE A 26 15.77 -18.84 -17.35
C PHE A 26 15.26 -19.75 -16.22
N SER A 27 15.40 -21.07 -16.37
CA SER A 27 15.01 -22.02 -15.32
C SER A 27 15.80 -21.79 -14.03
N GLN A 28 17.11 -21.57 -14.13
CA GLN A 28 17.96 -21.26 -12.97
C GLN A 28 17.59 -19.91 -12.34
N ALA A 29 17.32 -18.89 -13.16
CA ALA A 29 16.87 -17.58 -12.67
C ALA A 29 15.55 -17.68 -11.91
N LEU A 30 14.58 -18.44 -12.42
CA LEU A 30 13.30 -18.69 -11.76
C LEU A 30 13.47 -19.46 -10.44
N LYS A 31 14.35 -20.47 -10.41
CA LYS A 31 14.67 -21.19 -9.17
C LYS A 31 15.29 -20.28 -8.12
N LYS A 32 16.27 -19.47 -8.50
CA LYS A 32 16.87 -18.47 -7.60
C LYS A 32 15.81 -17.50 -7.08
N LEU A 33 14.97 -16.97 -7.97
CA LEU A 33 13.89 -16.08 -7.60
C LEU A 33 12.94 -16.74 -6.58
N HIS A 34 12.53 -17.98 -6.82
CA HIS A 34 11.69 -18.75 -5.90
C HIS A 34 12.34 -18.88 -4.52
N THR A 35 13.61 -19.27 -4.45
CA THR A 35 14.35 -19.40 -3.18
C THR A 35 14.47 -18.05 -2.45
N GLU A 36 14.70 -16.95 -3.16
CA GLU A 36 14.73 -15.61 -2.58
C GLU A 36 13.37 -15.21 -2.01
N PHE A 37 12.27 -15.47 -2.74
CA PHE A 37 10.92 -15.23 -2.23
C PHE A 37 10.63 -16.06 -0.98
N GLU A 38 10.91 -17.37 -1.02
CA GLU A 38 10.74 -18.20 0.15
C GLU A 38 11.54 -17.65 1.33
N THR A 39 12.84 -17.40 1.17
CA THR A 39 13.72 -16.92 2.24
C THR A 39 13.23 -15.58 2.81
N ARG A 40 12.94 -14.62 1.94
CA ARG A 40 12.52 -13.26 2.35
C ARG A 40 11.17 -13.23 3.06
N PHE A 41 10.26 -14.13 2.70
CA PHE A 41 8.91 -14.18 3.25
C PHE A 41 8.70 -15.36 4.22
N GLN A 42 9.75 -16.02 4.71
CA GLN A 42 9.60 -17.11 5.68
C GLN A 42 8.82 -16.67 6.92
N ASP A 43 9.02 -15.44 7.39
CA ASP A 43 8.35 -14.91 8.58
C ASP A 43 6.82 -14.84 8.42
N PHE A 44 6.32 -14.77 7.18
CA PHE A 44 4.88 -14.78 6.91
C PHE A 44 4.25 -16.12 7.32
N LYS A 45 5.01 -17.22 7.32
CA LYS A 45 4.54 -18.51 7.82
C LYS A 45 4.12 -18.45 9.29
N ASN A 46 4.81 -17.63 10.09
CA ASN A 46 4.52 -17.47 11.51
C ASN A 46 3.21 -16.71 11.76
N ILE A 47 2.81 -15.83 10.83
CA ILE A 47 1.57 -15.06 10.93
C ILE A 47 0.45 -15.63 10.04
N GLN A 48 0.70 -16.68 9.27
CA GLN A 48 -0.25 -17.22 8.29
C GLN A 48 -1.58 -17.59 8.93
N SER A 49 -1.56 -18.31 10.06
CA SER A 49 -2.79 -18.66 10.81
C SER A 49 -3.60 -17.43 11.21
N SER A 50 -2.93 -16.36 11.62
CA SER A 50 -3.57 -15.07 11.95
C SER A 50 -4.16 -14.38 10.73
N LEU A 51 -3.47 -14.43 9.59
CA LEU A 51 -3.95 -13.91 8.32
C LEU A 51 -5.14 -14.70 7.78
N ASP A 52 -5.17 -16.01 7.97
CA ASP A 52 -6.27 -16.88 7.56
C ASP A 52 -7.52 -16.59 8.39
N VAL A 53 -7.37 -16.46 9.72
CA VAL A 53 -8.44 -16.00 10.61
C VAL A 53 -8.97 -14.64 10.17
N PHE A 54 -8.09 -13.68 9.86
CA PHE A 54 -8.52 -12.36 9.41
C PHE A 54 -9.20 -12.38 8.04
N SER A 55 -8.73 -13.22 7.13
CA SER A 55 -9.16 -13.22 5.74
C SER A 55 -10.40 -14.06 5.49
N MET A 56 -10.54 -15.19 6.19
CA MET A 56 -11.62 -16.16 6.04
C MET A 56 -12.02 -16.78 7.39
N PRO A 57 -12.49 -15.98 8.38
CA PRO A 57 -12.80 -16.47 9.73
C PRO A 57 -13.87 -17.58 9.76
N PHE A 58 -14.70 -17.69 8.71
CA PHE A 58 -15.73 -18.72 8.58
C PHE A 58 -15.27 -20.04 7.96
N ASN A 59 -14.05 -20.11 7.44
CA ASN A 59 -13.51 -21.29 6.76
C ASN A 59 -12.28 -21.88 7.46
N VAL A 60 -11.79 -21.23 8.53
CA VAL A 60 -10.69 -21.77 9.32
C VAL A 60 -11.18 -22.92 10.20
N ASP A 61 -10.34 -23.94 10.35
CA ASP A 61 -10.58 -25.04 11.28
C ASP A 61 -10.21 -24.59 12.71
N PRO A 62 -11.17 -24.51 13.65
CA PRO A 62 -10.92 -24.08 15.03
C PRO A 62 -9.85 -24.92 15.76
N GLU A 63 -9.65 -26.18 15.38
CA GLU A 63 -8.63 -27.04 15.99
C GLU A 63 -7.21 -26.53 15.70
N ASN A 64 -7.01 -25.95 14.52
CA ASN A 64 -5.73 -25.41 14.07
C ASN A 64 -5.49 -23.93 14.49
N ILE A 65 -6.40 -23.34 15.26
CA ILE A 65 -6.28 -21.96 15.77
C ILE A 65 -5.73 -21.96 17.20
N SER A 66 -5.03 -20.88 17.58
CA SER A 66 -4.56 -20.72 18.97
C SER A 66 -5.71 -20.78 19.97
N ALA A 67 -5.45 -21.36 21.15
CA ALA A 67 -6.45 -21.51 22.20
C ALA A 67 -7.08 -20.17 22.62
N GLU A 68 -6.33 -19.07 22.48
CA GLU A 68 -6.80 -17.73 22.79
C GLU A 68 -7.96 -17.29 21.90
N LEU A 69 -7.92 -17.58 20.60
CA LEU A 69 -8.91 -17.14 19.62
C LEU A 69 -10.01 -18.17 19.36
N ARG A 70 -9.75 -19.44 19.70
CA ARG A 70 -10.60 -20.58 19.34
C ARG A 70 -12.08 -20.40 19.71
N LEU A 71 -12.36 -19.97 20.94
CA LEU A 71 -13.74 -19.79 21.40
C LEU A 71 -14.48 -18.67 20.66
N GLU A 72 -13.81 -17.53 20.44
CA GLU A 72 -14.39 -16.41 19.68
C GLU A 72 -14.65 -16.81 18.22
N ILE A 73 -13.79 -17.64 17.63
CA ILE A 73 -13.97 -18.15 16.27
C ILE A 73 -15.14 -19.11 16.18
N ILE A 74 -15.27 -20.05 17.12
CA ILE A 74 -16.40 -20.98 17.16
C ILE A 74 -17.71 -20.20 17.28
N GLU A 75 -17.78 -19.26 18.22
CA GLU A 75 -18.98 -18.42 18.41
C GLU A 75 -19.32 -17.62 17.13
N MET A 76 -18.31 -17.02 16.51
CA MET A 76 -18.48 -16.29 15.25
C MET A 76 -19.01 -17.21 14.14
N GLN A 77 -18.44 -18.40 13.98
CA GLN A 77 -18.80 -19.38 12.95
C GLN A 77 -20.22 -19.94 13.13
N CYS A 78 -20.70 -20.04 14.37
CA CYS A 78 -22.07 -20.44 14.68
C CYS A 78 -23.12 -19.40 14.25
N SER A 79 -22.73 -18.14 14.06
CA SER A 79 -23.65 -17.06 13.70
C SER A 79 -23.83 -16.92 12.19
N THR A 80 -25.01 -17.31 11.70
CA THR A 80 -25.42 -17.10 10.29
C THR A 80 -25.53 -15.61 9.95
N HIS A 81 -25.92 -14.77 10.90
CA HIS A 81 -25.98 -13.32 10.73
C HIS A 81 -24.59 -12.73 10.49
N LEU A 82 -23.60 -13.09 11.32
CA LEU A 82 -22.23 -12.61 11.13
C LEU A 82 -21.63 -13.12 9.82
N LYS A 83 -21.96 -14.35 9.41
CA LYS A 83 -21.53 -14.89 8.10
C LYS A 83 -22.08 -14.06 6.94
N GLN A 84 -23.35 -13.70 6.98
CA GLN A 84 -23.96 -12.83 5.96
C GLN A 84 -23.36 -11.42 5.99
N LEU A 85 -23.14 -10.86 7.17
CA LEU A 85 -22.49 -9.55 7.31
C LEU A 85 -21.09 -9.56 6.69
N PHE A 86 -20.31 -10.62 6.93
CA PHE A 86 -18.98 -10.79 6.37
C PHE A 86 -18.98 -10.87 4.84
N LEU A 87 -19.93 -11.60 4.25
CA LEU A 87 -20.02 -11.74 2.79
C LEU A 87 -20.48 -10.46 2.09
N ASN A 88 -21.28 -9.63 2.76
CA ASN A 88 -21.89 -8.43 2.18
C ASN A 88 -21.13 -7.13 2.50
N SER A 89 -20.05 -7.19 3.28
CA SER A 89 -19.31 -5.99 3.73
C SER A 89 -17.83 -6.07 3.38
N THR A 90 -17.15 -4.93 3.40
CA THR A 90 -15.69 -4.93 3.40
C THR A 90 -15.16 -5.53 4.70
N LYS A 91 -13.93 -6.06 4.69
CA LYS A 91 -13.29 -6.58 5.91
C LYS A 91 -13.25 -5.52 7.02
N LEU A 92 -12.96 -4.27 6.65
CA LEU A 92 -12.86 -3.16 7.59
C LEU A 92 -14.22 -2.86 8.26
N ASP A 93 -15.30 -2.85 7.48
CA ASP A 93 -16.64 -2.60 8.01
C ASP A 93 -17.13 -3.78 8.85
N PHE A 94 -16.85 -5.01 8.43
CA PHE A 94 -17.17 -6.21 9.21
C PHE A 94 -16.51 -6.18 10.60
N TYR A 95 -15.19 -6.02 10.68
CA TYR A 95 -14.48 -6.01 11.97
C TYR A 95 -14.83 -4.80 12.84
N ARG A 96 -15.27 -3.68 12.23
CA ARG A 96 -15.78 -2.51 12.95
C ARG A 96 -17.16 -2.76 13.56
N ALA A 97 -18.01 -3.55 12.90
CA ALA A 97 -19.38 -3.83 13.34
C ALA A 97 -19.46 -4.92 14.43
N LEU A 98 -18.38 -5.67 14.67
CA LEU A 98 -18.37 -6.72 15.69
C LEU A 98 -18.53 -6.15 17.11
N PRO A 99 -19.34 -6.79 17.97
CA PRO A 99 -19.45 -6.41 19.37
C PRO A 99 -18.14 -6.69 20.13
N LYS A 100 -17.51 -5.63 20.64
CA LYS A 100 -16.23 -5.70 21.34
C LYS A 100 -16.26 -6.54 22.62
N ALA A 101 -17.43 -6.65 23.26
CA ALA A 101 -17.61 -7.48 24.45
C ALA A 101 -17.50 -8.99 24.14
N GLU A 102 -17.92 -9.41 22.94
CA GLU A 102 -17.98 -10.82 22.54
C GLU A 102 -16.73 -11.26 21.76
N PHE A 103 -16.16 -10.37 20.93
CA PHE A 103 -15.03 -10.69 20.05
C PHE A 103 -13.78 -9.82 20.28
N PRO A 104 -13.34 -9.56 21.55
CA PRO A 104 -12.24 -8.64 21.82
C PRO A 104 -10.92 -9.06 21.19
N LYS A 105 -10.61 -10.37 21.13
CA LYS A 105 -9.33 -10.86 20.61
C LYS A 105 -9.30 -10.86 19.09
N ILE A 106 -10.39 -11.26 18.43
CA ILE A 106 -10.50 -11.19 16.97
C ILE A 106 -10.42 -9.74 16.49
N ILE A 107 -11.08 -8.80 17.17
CA ILE A 107 -10.99 -7.37 16.83
C ILE A 107 -9.55 -6.88 17.00
N THR A 108 -8.88 -7.24 18.09
CA THR A 108 -7.47 -6.87 18.33
C THR A 108 -6.54 -7.44 17.26
N LEU A 109 -6.76 -8.69 16.85
CA LEU A 109 -6.03 -9.34 15.76
C LEU A 109 -6.22 -8.59 14.44
N ALA A 110 -7.47 -8.29 14.09
CA ALA A 110 -7.80 -7.56 12.87
C ALA A 110 -7.16 -6.16 12.85
N GLN A 111 -7.15 -5.45 13.97
CA GLN A 111 -6.47 -4.16 14.10
C GLN A 111 -4.97 -4.26 13.86
N LYS A 112 -4.30 -5.27 14.47
CA LYS A 112 -2.87 -5.51 14.24
C LYS A 112 -2.57 -5.76 12.77
N ILE A 113 -3.37 -6.61 12.11
CA ILE A 113 -3.18 -6.95 10.70
C ILE A 113 -3.43 -5.75 9.80
N MET A 114 -4.52 -5.01 10.00
CA MET A 114 -4.80 -3.79 9.25
C MET A 114 -3.70 -2.74 9.43
N ALA A 115 -3.14 -2.60 10.64
CA ALA A 115 -2.04 -1.69 10.91
C ALA A 115 -0.75 -2.06 10.15
N MET A 116 -0.45 -3.35 9.98
CA MET A 116 0.69 -3.80 9.16
C MET A 116 0.57 -3.31 7.72
N PHE A 117 -0.61 -3.47 7.10
CA PHE A 117 -0.86 -3.01 5.74
C PHE A 117 -0.92 -1.48 5.60
N ALA A 118 -1.50 -0.79 6.60
CA ALA A 118 -1.52 0.66 6.61
C ALA A 118 -0.09 1.24 6.69
N LEU A 119 0.76 0.65 7.53
CA LEU A 119 2.14 1.07 7.68
C LEU A 119 2.95 0.82 6.40
N SER A 120 2.80 -0.34 5.75
CA SER A 120 3.48 -0.62 4.49
C SER A 120 3.10 0.39 3.41
N TYR A 121 1.79 0.69 3.27
CA TYR A 121 1.31 1.69 2.32
C TYR A 121 1.89 3.08 2.59
N VAL A 122 1.90 3.53 3.86
CA VAL A 122 2.48 4.82 4.24
C VAL A 122 3.98 4.86 3.96
N CYS A 123 4.71 3.79 4.27
CA CYS A 123 6.14 3.68 3.98
C CYS A 123 6.41 3.75 2.47
N GLU A 124 5.68 3.01 1.64
CA GLU A 124 5.81 3.03 0.18
C GLU A 124 5.49 4.40 -0.41
N ARG A 125 4.41 5.04 0.05
CA ARG A 125 4.04 6.40 -0.36
C ARG A 125 5.12 7.41 0.02
N THR A 126 5.67 7.30 1.22
CA THR A 126 6.74 8.18 1.72
C THR A 126 8.01 8.00 0.90
N PHE A 127 8.41 6.76 0.64
CA PHE A 127 9.60 6.45 -0.16
C PHE A 127 9.46 6.90 -1.63
N SER A 128 8.29 6.67 -2.22
CA SER A 128 7.97 7.14 -3.57
C SER A 128 8.05 8.66 -3.66
N THR A 129 7.51 9.36 -2.67
CA THR A 129 7.62 10.82 -2.56
C THR A 129 9.07 11.27 -2.41
N MET A 130 9.85 10.60 -1.55
CA MET A 130 11.28 10.88 -1.39
C MET A 130 12.02 10.75 -2.72
N LYS A 131 11.77 9.67 -3.47
CA LYS A 131 12.39 9.41 -4.78
C LYS A 131 12.07 10.51 -5.80
N LEU A 132 10.83 11.01 -5.82
CA LEU A 132 10.44 12.12 -6.70
C LEU A 132 11.11 13.45 -6.32
N ARG A 133 11.35 13.66 -5.02
CA ARG A 133 11.84 14.95 -4.48
C ARG A 133 13.37 15.01 -4.47
N LYS A 134 14.04 13.89 -4.22
CA LYS A 134 15.49 13.71 -4.34
C LYS A 134 15.82 13.19 -5.75
N ASN A 135 15.56 14.03 -6.75
CA ASN A 135 15.93 13.75 -8.13
C ASN A 135 17.31 14.35 -8.46
N SER A 136 17.87 14.01 -9.62
CA SER A 136 19.21 14.44 -10.07
C SER A 136 19.40 15.96 -10.20
N ILE A 137 18.32 16.74 -10.05
CA ILE A 137 18.31 18.22 -10.14
C ILE A 137 18.19 18.84 -8.73
N ARG A 138 17.70 18.09 -7.73
CA ARG A 138 17.46 18.51 -6.33
C ARG A 138 18.15 17.59 -5.32
N ASN A 139 19.48 17.52 -5.42
CA ASN A 139 20.32 16.56 -4.70
C ASN A 139 20.90 17.15 -3.39
N ARG A 140 20.77 18.46 -3.18
CA ARG A 140 21.28 19.22 -2.01
C ARG A 140 20.18 19.52 -0.99
N LEU A 141 19.42 18.51 -0.58
CA LEU A 141 18.50 18.64 0.55
C LEU A 141 19.21 18.17 1.82
N THR A 142 19.16 18.98 2.88
CA THR A 142 19.55 18.50 4.22
C THR A 142 18.51 17.51 4.75
N ASP A 143 18.90 16.66 5.69
CA ASP A 143 17.99 15.68 6.29
C ASP A 143 16.78 16.35 6.95
N GLU A 144 16.96 17.51 7.58
CA GLU A 144 15.90 18.32 8.17
C GLU A 144 14.90 18.82 7.11
N GLN A 145 15.39 19.31 5.96
CA GLN A 145 14.56 19.78 4.86
C GLN A 145 13.78 18.62 4.23
N LEU A 146 14.44 17.47 4.05
CA LEU A 146 13.79 16.28 3.52
C LEU A 146 12.71 15.77 4.48
N PHE A 147 13.00 15.72 5.78
CA PHE A 147 12.04 15.32 6.81
C PHE A 147 10.80 16.23 6.83
N ALA A 148 10.98 17.55 6.86
CA ALA A 148 9.87 18.51 6.86
C ALA A 148 8.99 18.34 5.61
N LEU A 149 9.61 18.12 4.46
CA LEU A 149 8.94 17.94 3.18
C LEU A 149 8.15 16.63 3.11
N LEU A 150 8.72 15.52 3.59
CA LEU A 150 8.04 14.23 3.68
C LEU A 150 6.89 14.28 4.67
N LYS A 151 7.06 14.97 5.80
CA LYS A 151 6.02 15.18 6.81
C LYS A 151 4.80 15.91 6.21
N VAL A 152 5.02 16.98 5.44
CA VAL A 152 3.92 17.69 4.76
C VAL A 152 3.26 16.80 3.70
N ALA A 153 4.04 16.11 2.87
CA ALA A 153 3.49 15.31 1.77
C ALA A 153 2.75 14.02 2.21
N SER A 154 3.09 13.49 3.38
CA SER A 154 2.58 12.21 3.89
C SER A 154 1.52 12.38 4.99
N SER A 155 1.32 13.60 5.50
CA SER A 155 0.29 13.89 6.51
C SER A 155 -0.96 14.51 5.89
N GLN A 156 -2.06 14.46 6.63
CA GLN A 156 -3.28 15.24 6.35
C GLN A 156 -3.26 16.57 7.13
N LEU A 157 -2.08 17.11 7.44
CA LEU A 157 -1.97 18.38 8.16
C LEU A 157 -2.41 19.52 7.25
N GLU A 158 -3.53 20.15 7.60
CA GLU A 158 -3.94 21.42 6.98
C GLU A 158 -2.95 22.52 7.41
N PRO A 159 -2.32 23.23 6.46
CA PRO A 159 -1.47 24.36 6.79
C PRO A 159 -2.29 25.42 7.53
N ALA A 160 -1.73 25.99 8.60
CA ALA A 160 -2.37 27.07 9.36
C ALA A 160 -2.32 28.40 8.57
N PHE A 161 -3.00 28.45 7.42
CA PHE A 161 -2.96 29.57 6.47
C PHE A 161 -3.30 30.91 7.12
N LYS A 162 -4.28 30.92 8.04
CA LYS A 162 -4.68 32.14 8.77
C LYS A 162 -3.53 32.72 9.59
N ASN A 163 -2.87 31.88 10.40
CA ASN A 163 -1.72 32.30 11.21
C ASN A 163 -0.52 32.72 10.34
N ILE A 164 -0.30 32.08 9.19
CA ILE A 164 0.77 32.47 8.26
C ILE A 164 0.47 33.84 7.64
N LEU A 165 -0.78 34.08 7.23
CA LEU A 165 -1.22 35.32 6.62
C LEU A 165 -1.18 36.50 7.60
N GLU A 166 -1.52 36.28 8.87
CA GLU A 166 -1.44 37.28 9.93
C GLU A 166 0.02 37.66 10.29
N ASN A 167 0.96 36.73 10.14
CA ASN A 167 2.37 36.93 10.46
C ASN A 167 3.21 37.46 9.29
N GLN A 168 2.75 37.36 8.04
CA GLN A 168 3.43 37.93 6.87
C GLN A 168 3.05 39.40 6.65
N LYS A 169 3.79 40.31 7.29
CA LYS A 169 3.55 41.77 7.20
C LYS A 169 4.11 42.47 5.96
N GLN A 170 4.72 41.79 5.01
CA GLN A 170 5.25 42.43 3.79
C GLN A 170 4.98 41.58 2.55
N PHE A 171 3.90 41.90 1.85
CA PHE A 171 3.81 41.61 0.43
C PHE A 171 4.89 42.46 -0.28
N HIS A 172 5.87 41.82 -0.91
CA HIS A 172 6.76 42.53 -1.83
C HIS A 172 5.91 43.06 -2.99
N MET A 173 5.58 44.35 -2.96
CA MET A 173 4.97 45.02 -4.11
C MET A 173 6.02 45.13 -5.21
N SER A 174 5.92 44.29 -6.23
CA SER A 174 6.72 44.46 -7.45
C SER A 174 6.27 45.71 -8.22
N HIS A 175 7.26 46.45 -8.73
CA HIS A 175 7.16 47.75 -9.41
C HIS A 175 5.90 48.00 -10.25
N THR A 176 5.26 49.16 -10.02
CA THR A 176 4.21 49.71 -10.91
C THR A 176 4.84 50.34 -12.16
N PRO A 177 4.35 50.06 -13.39
CA PRO A 177 4.84 50.73 -14.59
C PRO A 177 4.40 52.19 -14.62
N ASN A 178 5.34 53.09 -14.92
CA ASN A 178 5.11 54.52 -15.09
C ASN A 178 4.14 54.74 -16.27
N LYS A 179 3.00 55.40 -16.05
CA LYS A 179 2.06 55.75 -17.13
C LYS A 179 2.70 56.81 -18.02
N ALA A 180 2.89 56.50 -19.30
CA ALA A 180 3.20 57.49 -20.33
C ALA A 180 1.94 58.31 -20.65
N GLU A 181 2.03 59.64 -20.55
CA GLU A 181 1.02 60.59 -21.03
C GLU A 181 1.02 60.64 -22.57
N PRO A 182 -0.15 60.69 -23.23
CA PRO A 182 -0.22 60.82 -24.68
C PRO A 182 0.01 62.27 -25.13
N SER A 183 0.83 62.43 -26.16
CA SER A 183 1.06 63.68 -26.87
C SER A 183 -0.15 64.03 -27.75
N ASN A 184 -0.79 65.17 -27.46
CA ASN A 184 -1.79 65.76 -28.35
C ASN A 184 -1.07 66.50 -29.50
N LYS A 185 -1.34 66.08 -30.74
CA LYS A 185 -1.16 66.89 -31.96
C LYS A 185 -2.52 67.14 -32.58
N SER A 186 -2.95 68.40 -32.57
CA SER A 186 -3.66 69.10 -33.64
C SER A 186 -3.46 70.59 -33.42
#